data_AF-A0A672PCE1-F1
#
_entry.id   AF-A0A672PCE1-F1
#
_cell.length_a   1.000
_cell.length_b   1.000
_cell.length_c   1.000
_cell.angle_alpha   90.00
_cell.angle_beta   90.00
_cell.angle_gamma   90.00
#
_symmetry.space_group_name_H-M   'P 1'
#
loop_
_entity.id
_entity.type
_entity.pdbx_description
1 polymer ?
#
loop_
_entity_poly.entity_id
_entity_poly.type
_entity_poly.pdbx_seq_one_letter_code
_entity_poly.pdbx_strand_id
1 'polypeptide(L)'
;MLVCRLVLVKPFQLIYVVINPIVIGDQILINTTQLFMHFMYKTPTMNMKRLVMVLTAAFEFDPRSNKEAIIRPTDNIEVPQLIRELGNINVKKKEPPFCYPYSLKARVLLLTHLARMDVSENIEEDQRFVVKKCPALLQEIINVGCQLTMMATSRGGLRAPRLTSIENCMKLSQMVVQGLQEAKSPLLQLPHFEEEHLRYCMSKKYKVRTLQDLVSLKDSDRRNMLRFLGEEKYEEVLAVLWSFPYINMETKLQVLDDEDSNNITAGSIVTVTVTLTRKRMSEMFEKEEDAPLPAEETNAEEVQGDAKTNKTKVWQNKNKGAKKAAKSKKKKLTKKKPVTQQQAKGDKAKQANGNVAGNDVAAASKAEEDDLSDKGSESDEAEGNKDSPSERDEESDKQSDTEVDEIAGDDEEEWEALQQSIQRRERALLETKSKVTHPVYSLYFPEEKQEWWWLYIADRKEQTLVSMPSHVCTLKDTEEVELKFPAPSKTGNYQYSVILRSDSFMGLDHIKPLKLEVHEAKAMMDNHPQWDIPETEEEEDDQEDSDGIEESEEDEEDND
;
A
#
# COMPACT_ATOMS: atom_id res chain seq x y z
N MET A 1 -34.67 -21.28 -30.39
CA MET A 1 -34.49 -19.96 -29.73
C MET A 1 -33.59 -20.09 -28.49
N LEU A 2 -32.26 -20.33 -28.64
CA LEU A 2 -31.44 -20.75 -27.49
C LEU A 2 -29.94 -20.35 -27.51
N VAL A 3 -29.58 -19.17 -28.04
CA VAL A 3 -28.15 -18.74 -28.11
C VAL A 3 -27.83 -17.50 -27.24
N CYS A 4 -28.83 -16.70 -26.85
CA CYS A 4 -28.62 -15.38 -26.24
C CYS A 4 -28.58 -15.35 -24.69
N ARG A 5 -28.05 -16.38 -24.01
CA ARG A 5 -28.00 -16.40 -22.51
C ARG A 5 -26.63 -16.68 -21.85
N LEU A 6 -25.55 -16.93 -22.60
CA LEU A 6 -24.25 -17.28 -21.99
C LEU A 6 -23.26 -16.12 -21.76
N VAL A 7 -23.55 -14.92 -22.29
CA VAL A 7 -22.53 -13.84 -22.46
C VAL A 7 -22.41 -12.87 -21.26
N LEU A 8 -23.40 -12.79 -20.36
CA LEU A 8 -23.51 -11.68 -19.38
C LEU A 8 -23.17 -12.00 -17.91
N VAL A 9 -22.72 -13.21 -17.57
CA VAL A 9 -22.52 -13.63 -16.17
C VAL A 9 -21.06 -14.02 -15.82
N LYS A 10 -20.24 -14.42 -16.80
CA LYS A 10 -18.90 -14.99 -16.54
C LYS A 10 -17.68 -14.05 -16.36
N PRO A 11 -17.70 -12.70 -16.54
CA PRO A 11 -16.49 -11.90 -16.32
C PRO A 11 -16.20 -11.58 -14.84
N PHE A 12 -17.20 -11.63 -13.96
CA PHE A 12 -17.00 -11.33 -12.52
C PHE A 12 -16.59 -12.56 -11.70
N GLN A 13 -17.18 -13.74 -11.97
CA GLN A 13 -16.89 -14.93 -11.19
C GLN A 13 -15.47 -15.48 -11.42
N LEU A 14 -14.85 -15.21 -12.57
CA LEU A 14 -13.48 -15.66 -12.86
C LEU A 14 -12.40 -14.75 -12.22
N ILE A 15 -12.72 -13.48 -11.96
CA ILE A 15 -11.88 -12.61 -11.10
C ILE A 15 -11.81 -13.19 -9.68
N TYR A 16 -12.90 -13.84 -9.24
CA TYR A 16 -13.00 -14.49 -7.93
C TYR A 16 -12.07 -15.71 -7.75
N VAL A 17 -11.59 -16.33 -8.83
CA VAL A 17 -10.70 -17.51 -8.79
C VAL A 17 -9.22 -17.10 -8.72
N VAL A 18 -8.90 -15.85 -9.10
CA VAL A 18 -7.57 -15.24 -8.87
C VAL A 18 -7.58 -14.40 -7.57
N ILE A 19 -8.58 -14.58 -6.71
CA ILE A 19 -8.47 -14.21 -5.29
C ILE A 19 -7.67 -15.32 -4.61
N ASN A 20 -6.35 -15.16 -4.59
CA ASN A 20 -5.47 -16.02 -3.82
C ASN A 20 -5.84 -15.88 -2.32
N PRO A 21 -6.24 -16.95 -1.60
CA PRO A 21 -6.70 -16.88 -0.22
C PRO A 21 -5.54 -16.72 0.80
N ILE A 22 -4.63 -15.78 0.54
CA ILE A 22 -3.60 -15.37 1.50
C ILE A 22 -4.29 -14.56 2.59
N VAL A 23 -4.66 -15.25 3.67
CA VAL A 23 -5.32 -14.66 4.84
C VAL A 23 -4.41 -13.60 5.49
N ILE A 24 -4.85 -12.34 5.49
CA ILE A 24 -4.19 -11.24 6.22
C ILE A 24 -5.16 -10.68 7.27
N GLY A 25 -5.28 -11.40 8.39
CA GLY A 25 -5.76 -10.89 9.69
C GLY A 25 -7.26 -10.60 9.80
N ASP A 26 -7.76 -9.58 9.10
CA ASP A 26 -9.12 -9.08 9.22
C ASP A 26 -9.99 -9.55 8.04
N GLN A 27 -11.09 -10.24 8.34
CA GLN A 27 -12.12 -10.56 7.35
C GLN A 27 -12.97 -9.31 7.04
N ILE A 28 -12.52 -8.53 6.06
CA ILE A 28 -13.28 -7.39 5.54
C ILE A 28 -14.47 -7.91 4.72
N LEU A 29 -15.63 -7.29 4.90
CA LEU A 29 -16.88 -7.71 4.27
C LEU A 29 -16.82 -7.44 2.76
N ILE A 30 -17.24 -8.40 1.95
CA ILE A 30 -17.28 -8.26 0.48
C ILE A 30 -18.08 -7.02 0.02
N ASN A 31 -19.13 -6.65 0.74
CA ASN A 31 -19.92 -5.44 0.49
C ASN A 31 -19.08 -4.15 0.66
N THR A 32 -18.10 -4.15 1.57
CA THR A 32 -17.15 -3.06 1.79
C THR A 32 -16.11 -3.00 0.67
N THR A 33 -15.50 -4.12 0.28
CA THR A 33 -14.60 -4.18 -0.90
C THR A 33 -15.30 -3.68 -2.17
N GLN A 34 -16.55 -4.09 -2.41
CA GLN A 34 -17.36 -3.58 -3.53
C GLN A 34 -17.64 -2.07 -3.42
N LEU A 35 -17.90 -1.56 -2.22
CA LEU A 35 -18.12 -0.13 -1.97
C LEU A 35 -16.86 0.70 -2.26
N PHE A 36 -15.70 0.22 -1.80
CA PHE A 36 -14.40 0.83 -2.07
C PHE A 36 -14.08 0.81 -3.57
N MET A 37 -14.32 -0.32 -4.25
CA MET A 37 -14.14 -0.44 -5.71
C MET A 37 -15.00 0.57 -6.47
N HIS A 38 -16.28 0.69 -6.11
CA HIS A 38 -17.17 1.69 -6.70
C HIS A 38 -16.64 3.12 -6.55
N PHE A 39 -16.23 3.51 -5.33
CA PHE A 39 -15.82 4.90 -5.08
C PHE A 39 -14.41 5.24 -5.56
N MET A 40 -13.47 4.29 -5.58
CA MET A 40 -12.14 4.48 -6.19
C MET A 40 -12.27 4.66 -7.71
N TYR A 41 -13.03 3.80 -8.40
CA TYR A 41 -13.28 3.92 -9.83
C TYR A 41 -14.05 5.20 -10.19
N LYS A 42 -15.09 5.55 -9.41
CA LYS A 42 -15.91 6.76 -9.61
C LYS A 42 -15.20 8.05 -9.22
N THR A 43 -14.19 7.98 -8.34
CA THR A 43 -13.45 9.14 -7.84
C THR A 43 -11.92 8.97 -7.97
N PRO A 44 -11.33 8.84 -9.19
CA PRO A 44 -9.91 8.53 -9.36
C PRO A 44 -8.91 9.58 -8.86
N THR A 45 -9.39 10.71 -8.35
CA THR A 45 -8.58 11.69 -7.62
C THR A 45 -9.31 11.99 -6.32
N MET A 46 -9.14 11.09 -5.35
CA MET A 46 -9.82 11.12 -4.07
C MET A 46 -9.03 11.96 -3.07
N ASN A 47 -9.58 13.11 -2.66
CA ASN A 47 -8.98 13.93 -1.61
C ASN A 47 -9.30 13.37 -0.21
N MET A 48 -8.49 13.75 0.78
CA MET A 48 -8.60 13.29 2.18
C MET A 48 -10.03 13.38 2.75
N LYS A 49 -10.76 14.48 2.48
CA LYS A 49 -12.15 14.64 2.95
C LYS A 49 -13.12 13.63 2.32
N ARG A 50 -12.94 13.27 1.05
CA ARG A 50 -13.75 12.24 0.37
C ARG A 50 -13.31 10.84 0.79
N LEU A 51 -12.02 10.61 0.96
CA LEU A 51 -11.48 9.34 1.46
C LEU A 51 -12.03 9.00 2.84
N VAL A 52 -11.98 9.95 3.80
CA VAL A 52 -12.60 9.79 5.12
C VAL A 52 -14.09 9.42 4.99
N MET A 53 -14.85 10.05 4.08
CA MET A 53 -16.24 9.66 3.84
C MET A 53 -16.40 8.22 3.29
N VAL A 54 -15.48 7.74 2.44
CA VAL A 54 -15.52 6.39 1.86
C VAL A 54 -15.14 5.34 2.89
N LEU A 55 -14.04 5.55 3.62
CA LEU A 55 -13.60 4.71 4.73
C LEU A 55 -14.70 4.54 5.77
N THR A 56 -15.28 5.64 6.25
CA THR A 56 -16.35 5.60 7.27
C THR A 56 -17.73 5.32 6.68
N ALA A 57 -17.81 4.71 5.50
CA ALA A 57 -19.03 4.13 4.95
C ALA A 57 -18.94 2.60 4.82
N ALA A 58 -17.83 2.00 5.26
CA ALA A 58 -17.64 0.56 5.37
C ALA A 58 -18.73 -0.11 6.24
N PHE A 59 -19.17 -1.31 5.83
CA PHE A 59 -20.26 -2.06 6.49
C PHE A 59 -19.85 -2.66 7.84
N GLU A 60 -18.57 -2.71 8.15
CA GLU A 60 -17.99 -3.06 9.46
C GLU A 60 -18.47 -2.11 10.56
N PHE A 61 -18.92 -0.90 10.18
CA PHE A 61 -19.53 0.09 11.06
C PHE A 61 -21.06 0.07 11.04
N ASP A 62 -21.71 -0.77 10.23
CA ASP A 62 -23.18 -0.89 10.14
C ASP A 62 -23.68 -1.97 11.11
N PRO A 63 -24.52 -1.63 12.13
CA PRO A 63 -25.03 -2.60 13.10
C PRO A 63 -25.81 -3.78 12.49
N ARG A 64 -26.23 -3.66 11.22
CA ARG A 64 -26.94 -4.70 10.46
C ARG A 64 -25.99 -5.70 9.79
N SER A 65 -24.71 -5.39 9.73
CA SER A 65 -23.67 -6.21 9.09
C SER A 65 -22.57 -6.63 10.07
N ASN A 66 -22.29 -5.82 11.09
CA ASN A 66 -21.42 -6.17 12.21
C ASN A 66 -22.12 -5.91 13.55
N LYS A 67 -22.19 -6.93 14.42
CA LYS A 67 -22.81 -6.82 15.76
C LYS A 67 -21.97 -6.02 16.76
N GLU A 68 -20.67 -5.83 16.51
CA GLU A 68 -19.80 -4.97 17.33
C GLU A 68 -20.10 -3.48 17.12
N ALA A 69 -20.73 -3.09 16.01
CA ALA A 69 -21.07 -1.70 15.73
C ALA A 69 -22.33 -1.28 16.50
N ILE A 70 -22.17 -0.41 17.50
CA ILE A 70 -23.27 0.04 18.37
C ILE A 70 -23.83 1.41 17.92
N ILE A 71 -25.16 1.53 17.92
CA ILE A 71 -25.87 2.82 17.84
C ILE A 71 -26.79 2.93 19.06
N ARG A 72 -26.60 3.97 19.88
CA ARG A 72 -27.36 4.26 21.10
C ARG A 72 -28.35 5.41 20.83
N PRO A 73 -29.50 5.51 21.52
CA PRO A 73 -30.39 6.66 21.38
C PRO A 73 -29.74 8.02 21.69
N THR A 74 -28.70 8.03 22.54
CA THR A 74 -27.91 9.22 22.91
C THR A 74 -27.09 9.80 21.76
N ASP A 75 -26.76 8.99 20.74
CA ASP A 75 -26.06 9.44 19.52
C ASP A 75 -26.78 10.60 18.82
N ASN A 76 -28.12 10.66 18.95
CA ASN A 76 -28.95 11.73 18.40
C ASN A 76 -28.75 13.11 19.08
N ILE A 77 -28.00 13.15 20.18
CA ILE A 77 -27.66 14.36 20.94
C ILE A 77 -26.14 14.59 20.87
N GLU A 78 -25.35 13.55 21.16
CA GLU A 78 -23.88 13.60 21.23
C GLU A 78 -23.25 13.84 19.86
N VAL A 79 -23.64 13.09 18.82
CA VAL A 79 -23.07 13.26 17.47
C VAL A 79 -23.38 14.66 16.90
N PRO A 80 -24.59 15.24 17.06
CA PRO A 80 -24.86 16.65 16.74
C PRO A 80 -24.21 17.72 17.63
N GLN A 81 -23.64 17.37 18.79
CA GLN A 81 -22.75 18.26 19.56
C GLN A 81 -21.37 18.29 18.89
N LEU A 82 -20.73 17.14 18.75
CA LEU A 82 -19.40 16.99 18.14
C LEU A 82 -19.33 17.54 16.71
N ILE A 83 -20.40 17.40 15.91
CA ILE A 83 -20.52 18.00 14.56
C ILE A 83 -20.40 19.54 14.59
N ARG A 84 -20.92 20.20 15.63
CA ARG A 84 -20.86 21.67 15.77
C ARG A 84 -19.47 22.14 16.20
N GLU A 85 -18.83 21.41 17.10
CA GLU A 85 -17.48 21.70 17.59
C GLU A 85 -16.42 21.48 16.49
N LEU A 86 -16.51 20.38 15.74
CA LEU A 86 -15.66 20.15 14.55
C LEU A 86 -15.86 21.19 13.44
N GLY A 87 -17.04 21.83 13.37
CA GLY A 87 -17.41 22.95 12.50
C GLY A 87 -17.41 22.69 10.98
N ASN A 88 -16.73 21.64 10.51
CA ASN A 88 -16.35 21.43 9.11
C ASN A 88 -17.12 20.29 8.40
N ILE A 89 -18.12 19.69 9.05
CA ILE A 89 -18.89 18.56 8.51
C ILE A 89 -20.13 19.06 7.76
N ASN A 90 -20.20 18.80 6.45
CA ASN A 90 -21.36 19.17 5.63
C ASN A 90 -22.49 18.12 5.71
N VAL A 91 -23.26 18.16 6.80
CA VAL A 91 -24.42 17.27 7.05
C VAL A 91 -25.52 17.42 5.99
N LYS A 92 -25.56 18.52 5.22
CA LYS A 92 -26.60 18.77 4.21
C LYS A 92 -26.49 17.86 2.98
N LYS A 93 -25.35 17.18 2.78
CA LYS A 93 -25.11 16.33 1.60
C LYS A 93 -25.70 14.92 1.78
N LYS A 94 -26.96 14.74 1.37
CA LYS A 94 -27.68 13.46 1.37
C LYS A 94 -27.26 12.50 0.22
N GLU A 95 -25.97 12.25 0.06
CA GLU A 95 -25.45 11.24 -0.88
C GLU A 95 -25.30 9.89 -0.15
N PRO A 96 -26.02 8.83 -0.53
CA PRO A 96 -25.80 7.49 0.02
C PRO A 96 -24.43 6.91 -0.37
N PRO A 97 -23.79 6.09 0.47
CA PRO A 97 -24.18 5.73 1.84
C PRO A 97 -23.86 6.79 2.91
N PHE A 98 -23.13 7.86 2.54
CA PHE A 98 -22.50 8.83 3.46
C PHE A 98 -23.46 9.63 4.37
N CYS A 99 -24.76 9.52 4.14
CA CYS A 99 -25.83 10.12 4.92
C CYS A 99 -26.61 9.12 5.80
N TYR A 100 -26.24 7.83 5.82
CA TYR A 100 -26.80 6.86 6.77
C TYR A 100 -26.26 7.13 8.19
N PRO A 101 -27.04 6.85 9.26
CA PRO A 101 -26.65 7.19 10.64
C PRO A 101 -25.32 6.59 11.06
N TYR A 102 -25.08 5.31 10.76
CA TYR A 102 -23.83 4.63 11.08
C TYR A 102 -22.60 5.30 10.43
N SER A 103 -22.71 5.63 9.13
CA SER A 103 -21.63 6.27 8.38
C SER A 103 -21.38 7.72 8.83
N LEU A 104 -22.44 8.43 9.24
CA LEU A 104 -22.31 9.74 9.85
C LEU A 104 -21.63 9.67 11.22
N LYS A 105 -22.01 8.69 12.06
CA LYS A 105 -21.40 8.45 13.38
C LYS A 105 -19.92 8.11 13.25
N ALA A 106 -19.58 7.05 12.52
CA ALA A 106 -18.18 6.64 12.29
C ALA A 106 -17.32 7.79 11.72
N ARG A 107 -17.89 8.61 10.82
CA ARG A 107 -17.21 9.81 10.30
C ARG A 107 -16.92 10.86 11.36
N VAL A 108 -17.83 11.07 12.29
CA VAL A 108 -17.65 12.03 13.40
C VAL A 108 -16.62 11.51 14.38
N LEU A 109 -16.72 10.24 14.78
CA LEU A 109 -15.79 9.59 15.72
C LEU A 109 -14.34 9.60 15.21
N LEU A 110 -14.12 9.29 13.92
CA LEU A 110 -12.80 9.39 13.31
C LEU A 110 -12.31 10.85 13.22
N LEU A 111 -13.20 11.82 12.97
CA LEU A 111 -12.79 13.23 12.89
C LEU A 111 -12.52 13.86 14.27
N THR A 112 -13.19 13.43 15.34
CA THR A 112 -12.84 13.84 16.72
C THR A 112 -11.53 13.20 17.18
N HIS A 113 -11.28 11.94 16.83
CA HIS A 113 -10.01 11.24 17.08
C HIS A 113 -8.83 11.98 16.44
N LEU A 114 -8.90 12.23 15.13
CA LEU A 114 -7.87 12.98 14.40
C LEU A 114 -7.70 14.41 14.92
N ALA A 115 -8.72 14.98 15.58
CA ALA A 115 -8.67 16.30 16.19
C ALA A 115 -8.20 16.32 17.66
N ARG A 116 -7.99 15.14 18.28
CA ARG A 116 -7.68 14.99 19.72
C ARG A 116 -8.70 15.72 20.61
N MET A 117 -9.99 15.58 20.29
CA MET A 117 -11.09 16.14 21.09
C MET A 117 -11.47 15.17 22.21
N ASP A 118 -11.64 15.69 23.42
CA ASP A 118 -12.27 14.97 24.54
C ASP A 118 -13.71 14.57 24.19
N VAL A 119 -14.14 13.39 24.63
CA VAL A 119 -15.47 12.82 24.39
C VAL A 119 -16.03 12.15 25.65
N SER A 120 -17.31 11.78 25.65
CA SER A 120 -17.91 10.96 26.71
C SER A 120 -17.44 9.50 26.62
N GLU A 121 -17.40 8.79 27.75
CA GLU A 121 -16.91 7.40 27.85
C GLU A 121 -17.57 6.46 26.81
N ASN A 122 -18.92 6.52 26.68
CA ASN A 122 -19.69 5.75 25.69
C ASN A 122 -19.28 6.05 24.22
N ILE A 123 -18.84 7.27 23.95
CA ILE A 123 -18.40 7.72 22.62
C ILE A 123 -16.92 7.38 22.41
N GLU A 124 -16.11 7.32 23.48
CA GLU A 124 -14.73 6.84 23.44
C GLU A 124 -14.67 5.35 23.11
N GLU A 125 -15.50 4.50 23.71
CA GLU A 125 -15.63 3.08 23.34
C GLU A 125 -15.86 2.89 21.84
N ASP A 126 -16.86 3.60 21.29
CA ASP A 126 -17.20 3.53 19.87
C ASP A 126 -16.09 4.11 18.98
N GLN A 127 -15.41 5.16 19.45
CA GLN A 127 -14.28 5.76 18.75
C GLN A 127 -13.11 4.79 18.67
N ARG A 128 -12.74 4.13 19.78
CA ARG A 128 -11.72 3.09 19.82
C ARG A 128 -12.06 1.95 18.85
N PHE A 129 -13.32 1.51 18.82
CA PHE A 129 -13.81 0.52 17.85
C PHE A 129 -13.66 0.98 16.38
N VAL A 130 -14.01 2.22 16.06
CA VAL A 130 -13.83 2.78 14.71
C VAL A 130 -12.36 2.90 14.33
N VAL A 131 -11.54 3.42 15.24
CA VAL A 131 -10.10 3.67 15.01
C VAL A 131 -9.34 2.38 14.77
N LYS A 132 -9.60 1.31 15.54
CA LYS A 132 -8.88 0.03 15.34
C LYS A 132 -9.18 -0.66 14.01
N LYS A 133 -10.39 -0.54 13.48
CA LYS A 133 -10.74 -1.13 12.16
C LYS A 133 -10.22 -0.31 10.98
N CYS A 134 -9.85 0.95 11.17
CA CYS A 134 -9.43 1.83 10.08
C CYS A 134 -8.16 1.38 9.32
N PRO A 135 -7.06 0.88 9.93
CA PRO A 135 -5.87 0.44 9.19
C PRO A 135 -6.15 -0.72 8.22
N ALA A 136 -6.87 -1.75 8.64
CA ALA A 136 -7.25 -2.88 7.77
C ALA A 136 -8.13 -2.41 6.59
N LEU A 137 -9.14 -1.59 6.87
CA LEU A 137 -10.01 -1.01 5.84
C LEU A 137 -9.24 -0.11 4.86
N LEU A 138 -8.21 0.62 5.33
CA LEU A 138 -7.35 1.45 4.48
C LEU A 138 -6.43 0.60 3.61
N GLN A 139 -5.87 -0.50 4.13
CA GLN A 139 -5.14 -1.49 3.34
C GLN A 139 -6.01 -2.03 2.20
N GLU A 140 -7.29 -2.30 2.44
CA GLU A 140 -8.18 -2.77 1.38
C GLU A 140 -8.52 -1.70 0.33
N ILE A 141 -8.68 -0.42 0.72
CA ILE A 141 -8.79 0.68 -0.25
C ILE A 141 -7.52 0.78 -1.12
N ILE A 142 -6.34 0.53 -0.53
CA ILE A 142 -5.06 0.45 -1.26
C ILE A 142 -5.06 -0.74 -2.22
N ASN A 143 -5.38 -1.96 -1.74
CA ASN A 143 -5.47 -3.18 -2.55
C ASN A 143 -6.35 -2.96 -3.80
N VAL A 144 -7.59 -2.52 -3.58
CA VAL A 144 -8.57 -2.20 -4.62
C VAL A 144 -8.07 -1.11 -5.56
N GLY A 145 -7.42 -0.07 -5.04
CA GLY A 145 -6.81 0.99 -5.85
C GLY A 145 -5.70 0.48 -6.78
N CYS A 146 -4.90 -0.47 -6.30
CA CYS A 146 -3.82 -1.10 -7.07
C CYS A 146 -4.39 -2.04 -8.14
N GLN A 147 -5.35 -2.92 -7.79
CA GLN A 147 -6.05 -3.79 -8.74
C GLN A 147 -6.71 -2.99 -9.89
N LEU A 148 -7.40 -1.89 -9.57
CA LEU A 148 -7.99 -0.99 -10.57
C LEU A 148 -6.94 -0.32 -11.46
N THR A 149 -5.72 -0.10 -10.97
CA THR A 149 -4.61 0.45 -11.76
C THR A 149 -4.03 -0.61 -12.70
N MET A 150 -3.75 -1.82 -12.20
CA MET A 150 -3.22 -2.93 -13.01
C MET A 150 -4.21 -3.35 -14.13
N MET A 151 -5.51 -3.39 -13.84
CA MET A 151 -6.55 -3.66 -14.86
C MET A 151 -6.66 -2.57 -15.92
N ALA A 152 -6.42 -1.30 -15.55
CA ALA A 152 -6.42 -0.20 -16.51
C ALA A 152 -5.21 -0.26 -17.46
N THR A 153 -4.04 -0.67 -16.95
CA THR A 153 -2.83 -0.86 -17.76
C THR A 153 -2.95 -2.04 -18.72
N SER A 154 -3.52 -3.18 -18.27
CA SER A 154 -3.56 -4.41 -19.08
C SER A 154 -4.74 -4.54 -20.06
N ARG A 155 -5.93 -4.03 -19.71
CA ARG A 155 -7.14 -4.15 -20.54
C ARG A 155 -7.50 -2.89 -21.32
N GLY A 156 -6.91 -1.74 -20.97
CA GLY A 156 -7.32 -0.44 -21.49
C GLY A 156 -8.74 -0.04 -21.08
N GLY A 157 -9.15 1.19 -21.43
CA GLY A 157 -10.51 1.71 -21.24
C GLY A 157 -10.96 1.99 -19.79
N LEU A 158 -10.48 1.22 -18.81
CA LEU A 158 -10.72 1.45 -17.39
C LEU A 158 -9.94 2.69 -16.91
N ARG A 159 -10.60 3.52 -16.09
CA ARG A 159 -9.99 4.74 -15.56
C ARG A 159 -9.26 4.46 -14.24
N ALA A 160 -7.94 4.30 -14.33
CA ALA A 160 -7.05 4.10 -13.18
C ALA A 160 -7.22 5.21 -12.10
N PRO A 161 -7.21 4.85 -10.80
CA PRO A 161 -6.93 5.78 -9.72
C PRO A 161 -5.58 6.50 -9.91
N ARG A 162 -5.52 7.79 -9.61
CA ARG A 162 -4.24 8.51 -9.52
C ARG A 162 -3.50 8.15 -8.24
N LEU A 163 -2.17 8.18 -8.32
CA LEU A 163 -1.22 7.96 -7.24
C LEU A 163 -1.61 8.69 -5.93
N THR A 164 -1.95 9.99 -6.01
CA THR A 164 -2.46 10.79 -4.88
C THR A 164 -3.62 10.17 -4.12
N SER A 165 -4.49 9.39 -4.76
CA SER A 165 -5.61 8.72 -4.08
C SER A 165 -5.12 7.56 -3.21
N ILE A 166 -4.18 6.76 -3.72
CA ILE A 166 -3.56 5.63 -3.01
C ILE A 166 -2.66 6.17 -1.88
N GLU A 167 -1.84 7.19 -2.18
CA GLU A 167 -1.01 7.87 -1.18
C GLU A 167 -1.84 8.52 -0.06
N ASN A 168 -3.03 9.06 -0.35
CA ASN A 168 -3.93 9.57 0.68
C ASN A 168 -4.45 8.46 1.61
N CYS A 169 -4.60 7.23 1.13
CA CYS A 169 -5.00 6.08 1.97
C CYS A 169 -3.88 5.72 2.95
N MET A 170 -2.66 5.61 2.42
CA MET A 170 -1.46 5.36 3.23
C MET A 170 -1.26 6.46 4.29
N LYS A 171 -1.38 7.73 3.88
CA LYS A 171 -1.28 8.89 4.78
C LYS A 171 -2.40 8.91 5.83
N LEU A 172 -3.62 8.50 5.48
CA LEU A 172 -4.71 8.40 6.46
C LEU A 172 -4.46 7.30 7.51
N SER A 173 -3.71 6.25 7.18
CA SER A 173 -3.27 5.26 8.19
C SER A 173 -2.34 5.88 9.21
N GLN A 174 -1.28 6.57 8.76
CA GLN A 174 -0.36 7.30 9.65
C GLN A 174 -1.12 8.28 10.56
N MET A 175 -2.08 9.02 9.98
CA MET A 175 -2.94 9.95 10.71
C MET A 175 -3.84 9.26 11.75
N VAL A 176 -4.43 8.10 11.41
CA VAL A 176 -5.25 7.27 12.31
C VAL A 176 -4.41 6.76 13.48
N VAL A 177 -3.24 6.17 13.20
CA VAL A 177 -2.35 5.61 14.23
C VAL A 177 -1.82 6.70 15.15
N GLN A 178 -1.49 7.89 14.64
CA GLN A 178 -0.93 9.00 15.44
C GLN A 178 -1.96 9.98 16.00
N GLY A 179 -3.26 9.76 15.76
CA GLY A 179 -4.34 10.66 16.15
C GLY A 179 -4.11 12.11 15.68
N LEU A 180 -3.78 12.31 14.40
CA LEU A 180 -3.24 13.59 13.92
C LEU A 180 -3.84 14.04 12.57
N GLN A 181 -4.22 15.32 12.44
CA GLN A 181 -4.76 15.87 11.18
C GLN A 181 -3.68 16.12 10.12
N GLU A 182 -4.02 15.99 8.83
CA GLU A 182 -3.07 16.04 7.70
C GLU A 182 -2.22 17.32 7.60
N ALA A 183 -2.67 18.43 8.20
CA ALA A 183 -2.05 19.75 8.14
C ALA A 183 -1.22 20.12 9.38
N LYS A 184 -1.11 19.20 10.37
CA LYS A 184 -0.41 19.40 11.64
C LYS A 184 1.05 18.96 11.53
N SER A 185 1.90 19.34 12.49
CA SER A 185 3.33 19.01 12.45
C SER A 185 3.58 17.56 12.92
N PRO A 186 4.46 16.79 12.24
CA PRO A 186 4.94 15.49 12.72
C PRO A 186 5.55 15.50 14.14
N LEU A 187 5.97 16.66 14.65
CA LEU A 187 6.48 16.80 16.02
C LEU A 187 5.41 16.50 17.09
N LEU A 188 4.13 16.59 16.75
CA LEU A 188 3.00 16.27 17.66
C LEU A 188 2.78 14.75 17.85
N GLN A 189 3.66 13.91 17.30
CA GLN A 189 3.77 12.48 17.61
C GLN A 189 4.57 12.23 18.90
N LEU A 190 5.34 13.22 19.37
CA LEU A 190 6.12 13.13 20.62
C LEU A 190 5.25 13.42 21.85
N PRO A 191 5.58 12.87 23.03
CA PRO A 191 4.91 13.24 24.28
C PRO A 191 5.14 14.73 24.60
N HIS A 192 4.23 15.33 25.38
CA HIS A 192 4.29 16.73 25.83
C HIS A 192 4.38 17.81 24.71
N PHE A 193 4.23 17.44 23.44
CA PHE A 193 4.21 18.37 22.31
C PHE A 193 2.78 18.83 21.98
N GLU A 194 2.53 20.13 22.18
CA GLU A 194 1.28 20.80 21.84
C GLU A 194 1.50 21.82 20.71
N GLU A 195 0.42 22.29 20.08
CA GLU A 195 0.52 23.23 18.94
C GLU A 195 1.20 24.56 19.32
N GLU A 196 1.09 25.00 20.56
CA GLU A 196 1.81 26.20 21.01
C GLU A 196 3.31 25.99 21.26
N HIS A 197 3.78 24.75 21.40
CA HIS A 197 5.21 24.42 21.52
C HIS A 197 5.93 24.50 20.16
N LEU A 198 5.22 24.27 19.06
CA LEU A 198 5.77 24.29 17.69
C LEU A 198 6.39 25.63 17.29
N ARG A 199 5.95 26.75 17.91
CA ARG A 199 6.48 28.11 17.66
C ARG A 199 7.97 28.24 18.03
N TYR A 200 8.45 27.45 19.00
CA TYR A 200 9.85 27.44 19.41
C TYR A 200 10.70 26.65 18.39
N CYS A 201 10.20 25.48 17.96
CA CYS A 201 10.82 24.62 16.95
C CYS A 201 11.01 25.35 15.61
N MET A 202 9.92 25.93 15.09
CA MET A 202 9.90 26.64 13.81
C MET A 202 10.52 28.05 13.86
N SER A 203 11.16 28.43 14.97
CA SER A 203 11.78 29.75 15.14
C SER A 203 12.92 30.00 14.15
N LYS A 204 13.29 31.27 13.93
CA LYS A 204 14.36 31.66 13.00
C LYS A 204 15.74 31.06 13.32
N LYS A 205 15.99 30.68 14.58
CA LYS A 205 17.22 30.01 15.01
C LYS A 205 17.20 28.56 14.51
N TYR A 206 16.37 27.71 15.12
CA TYR A 206 16.36 26.26 14.95
C TYR A 206 15.71 25.80 13.63
N LYS A 207 14.53 26.34 13.29
CA LYS A 207 13.75 26.04 12.06
C LYS A 207 13.27 24.59 11.91
N VAL A 208 13.28 23.81 12.99
CA VAL A 208 12.87 22.40 13.05
C VAL A 208 11.43 22.21 12.56
N ARG A 209 11.20 21.20 11.71
CA ARG A 209 9.89 20.83 11.12
C ARG A 209 9.62 19.34 11.15
N THR A 210 10.65 18.52 10.96
CA THR A 210 10.59 17.06 11.02
C THR A 210 11.23 16.52 12.30
N LEU A 211 11.07 15.21 12.55
CA LEU A 211 11.71 14.53 13.68
C LEU A 211 13.23 14.43 13.47
N GLN A 212 13.67 14.23 12.22
CA GLN A 212 15.08 14.23 11.85
C GLN A 212 15.71 15.63 12.07
N ASP A 213 15.02 16.73 11.71
CA ASP A 213 15.48 18.09 12.01
C ASP A 213 15.70 18.31 13.53
N LEU A 214 14.86 17.69 14.37
CA LEU A 214 14.94 17.81 15.83
C LEU A 214 16.13 17.02 16.41
N VAL A 215 16.38 15.83 15.88
CA VAL A 215 17.52 14.99 16.28
C VAL A 215 18.84 15.63 15.86
N SER A 216 18.95 16.12 14.62
CA SER A 216 20.16 16.77 14.08
C SER A 216 20.49 18.13 14.71
N LEU A 217 19.75 18.59 15.73
CA LEU A 217 20.20 19.67 16.60
C LEU A 217 21.21 19.14 17.62
N LYS A 218 22.37 19.82 17.69
CA LYS A 218 23.32 19.70 18.81
C LYS A 218 22.58 19.75 20.14
N ASP A 219 22.94 18.88 21.09
CA ASP A 219 22.18 18.75 22.35
C ASP A 219 21.99 20.09 23.07
N SER A 220 23.05 20.89 23.18
CA SER A 220 22.97 22.21 23.84
C SER A 220 21.94 23.16 23.20
N ASP A 221 21.69 23.06 21.89
CA ASP A 221 20.65 23.84 21.20
C ASP A 221 19.27 23.18 21.32
N ARG A 222 19.19 21.84 21.27
CA ARG A 222 17.98 21.04 21.48
C ARG A 222 17.40 21.25 22.89
N ARG A 223 18.22 21.12 23.93
CA ARG A 223 17.86 21.35 25.33
C ARG A 223 17.50 22.81 25.60
N ASN A 224 18.23 23.77 25.03
CA ASN A 224 17.86 25.20 25.10
C ASN A 224 16.52 25.52 24.39
N MET A 225 16.15 24.77 23.35
CA MET A 225 14.86 24.91 22.67
C MET A 225 13.71 24.30 23.48
N LEU A 226 13.93 23.12 24.07
CA LEU A 226 12.90 22.33 24.77
C LEU A 226 12.82 22.58 26.29
N ARG A 227 13.64 23.47 26.84
CA ARG A 227 13.69 23.88 28.27
C ARG A 227 12.34 24.22 28.95
N PHE A 228 11.27 24.42 28.18
CA PHE A 228 9.93 24.66 28.71
C PHE A 228 9.27 23.39 29.27
N LEU A 229 9.77 22.21 28.90
CA LEU A 229 9.29 20.91 29.38
C LEU A 229 9.70 20.63 30.84
N GLY A 230 10.84 21.17 31.29
CA GLY A 230 11.54 20.64 32.46
C GLY A 230 12.36 19.39 32.10
N GLU A 231 13.15 18.87 33.05
CA GLU A 231 14.10 17.79 32.77
C GLU A 231 13.40 16.45 32.52
N GLU A 232 12.53 16.02 33.43
CA GLU A 232 11.78 14.74 33.37
C GLU A 232 11.07 14.55 32.02
N LYS A 233 10.30 15.56 31.60
CA LYS A 233 9.60 15.57 30.30
C LYS A 233 10.52 15.73 29.09
N TYR A 234 11.72 16.30 29.25
CA TYR A 234 12.73 16.34 28.19
C TYR A 234 13.33 14.96 27.96
N GLU A 235 13.65 14.23 29.03
CA GLU A 235 14.14 12.84 28.96
C GLU A 235 13.07 11.90 28.39
N GLU A 236 11.78 12.04 28.76
CA GLU A 236 10.70 11.28 28.12
C GLU A 236 10.57 11.58 26.61
N VAL A 237 10.66 12.85 26.21
CA VAL A 237 10.67 13.25 24.80
C VAL A 237 11.85 12.66 24.05
N LEU A 238 13.05 12.67 24.65
CA LEU A 238 14.24 12.08 24.07
C LEU A 238 14.12 10.56 23.95
N ALA A 239 13.75 9.85 25.01
CA ALA A 239 13.59 8.38 25.01
C ALA A 239 12.62 7.91 23.91
N VAL A 240 11.53 8.65 23.70
CA VAL A 240 10.63 8.40 22.56
C VAL A 240 11.29 8.75 21.24
N LEU A 241 11.81 9.98 21.07
CA LEU A 241 12.44 10.45 19.83
C LEU A 241 13.58 9.54 19.34
N TRP A 242 14.34 8.96 20.27
CA TRP A 242 15.42 8.02 19.97
C TRP A 242 14.95 6.65 19.51
N SER A 243 13.76 6.19 19.91
CA SER A 243 13.21 4.89 19.52
C SER A 243 12.57 4.86 18.13
N PHE A 244 12.24 6.03 17.56
CA PHE A 244 11.74 6.18 16.20
C PHE A 244 12.65 5.49 15.16
N PRO A 245 12.08 4.87 14.10
CA PRO A 245 12.85 4.15 13.12
C PRO A 245 13.57 5.09 12.14
N TYR A 246 14.83 4.77 11.86
CA TYR A 246 15.61 5.27 10.74
C TYR A 246 15.79 4.12 9.74
N ILE A 247 15.31 4.31 8.50
CA ILE A 247 15.45 3.29 7.45
C ILE A 247 16.53 3.73 6.44
N ASN A 248 17.55 2.90 6.24
CA ASN A 248 18.31 2.93 5.00
C ASN A 248 17.58 2.07 3.96
N MET A 249 17.43 2.58 2.75
CA MET A 249 16.76 1.91 1.63
C MET A 249 17.69 1.90 0.44
N GLU A 250 18.35 0.77 0.17
CA GLU A 250 19.21 0.59 -1.00
C GLU A 250 18.42 -0.08 -2.13
N THR A 251 18.79 0.25 -3.37
CA THR A 251 17.99 -0.09 -4.56
C THR A 251 18.92 -0.55 -5.67
N LYS A 252 18.84 -1.83 -6.02
CA LYS A 252 19.48 -2.41 -7.20
C LYS A 252 18.41 -2.62 -8.27
N LEU A 253 18.77 -2.45 -9.53
CA LEU A 253 17.90 -2.72 -10.68
C LEU A 253 18.55 -3.83 -11.51
N GLN A 254 17.77 -4.83 -11.89
CA GLN A 254 18.22 -6.02 -12.60
C GLN A 254 17.11 -6.49 -13.56
N VAL A 255 17.50 -6.97 -14.73
CA VAL A 255 16.66 -7.87 -15.55
C VAL A 255 17.10 -9.29 -15.20
N LEU A 256 16.15 -10.16 -14.86
CA LEU A 256 16.43 -11.55 -14.43
C LEU A 256 16.27 -12.56 -15.57
N ASP A 257 15.69 -12.14 -16.70
CA ASP A 257 15.21 -13.01 -17.78
C ASP A 257 15.91 -12.74 -19.14
N ASP A 258 16.90 -11.83 -19.19
CA ASP A 258 17.70 -11.47 -20.38
C ASP A 258 19.20 -11.73 -20.10
N GLU A 259 19.95 -12.26 -21.08
CA GLU A 259 21.41 -12.50 -21.00
C GLU A 259 22.20 -11.22 -20.63
N ASP A 260 21.77 -10.08 -21.17
CA ASP A 260 22.28 -8.77 -20.79
C ASP A 260 21.55 -8.26 -19.52
N SER A 261 21.89 -8.75 -18.33
CA SER A 261 21.18 -8.45 -17.06
C SER A 261 21.01 -6.96 -16.68
N ASN A 262 21.72 -6.05 -17.36
CA ASN A 262 21.64 -4.59 -17.22
C ASN A 262 20.88 -3.87 -18.37
N ASN A 263 20.49 -4.56 -19.43
CA ASN A 263 19.92 -3.99 -20.66
C ASN A 263 18.39 -4.17 -20.70
N ILE A 264 17.65 -3.17 -20.23
CA ILE A 264 16.18 -3.26 -20.18
C ILE A 264 15.59 -3.11 -21.59
N THR A 265 15.04 -4.20 -22.13
CA THR A 265 14.33 -4.21 -23.40
C THR A 265 12.87 -3.76 -23.25
N ALA A 266 12.30 -3.13 -24.29
CA ALA A 266 10.91 -2.64 -24.28
C ALA A 266 9.89 -3.79 -24.14
N GLY A 267 9.20 -3.86 -23.00
CA GLY A 267 8.21 -4.91 -22.67
C GLY A 267 8.70 -6.00 -21.72
N SER A 268 10.00 -6.05 -21.40
CA SER A 268 10.58 -6.95 -20.38
C SER A 268 9.96 -6.78 -18.99
N ILE A 269 10.14 -7.75 -18.09
CA ILE A 269 9.79 -7.58 -16.66
C ILE A 269 11.03 -7.07 -15.91
N VAL A 270 10.98 -5.80 -15.50
CA VAL A 270 12.03 -5.17 -14.70
C VAL A 270 11.87 -5.59 -13.25
N THR A 271 12.95 -6.07 -12.63
CA THR A 271 13.02 -6.32 -11.19
C THR A 271 13.86 -5.22 -10.52
N VAL A 272 13.31 -4.62 -9.47
CA VAL A 272 14.04 -3.70 -8.59
C VAL A 272 14.11 -4.32 -7.21
N THR A 273 15.30 -4.78 -6.85
CA THR A 273 15.63 -5.38 -5.56
C THR A 273 15.92 -4.26 -4.57
N VAL A 274 15.14 -4.19 -3.50
CA VAL A 274 15.24 -3.15 -2.48
C VAL A 274 15.66 -3.76 -1.15
N THR A 275 16.87 -3.42 -0.69
CA THR A 275 17.36 -3.82 0.64
C THR A 275 17.02 -2.72 1.64
N LEU A 276 16.18 -3.05 2.62
CA LEU A 276 15.78 -2.16 3.71
C LEU A 276 16.55 -2.53 4.97
N THR A 277 17.24 -1.59 5.61
CA THR A 277 17.89 -1.78 6.92
C THR A 277 17.29 -0.78 7.92
N ARG A 278 16.70 -1.29 9.00
CA ARG A 278 16.03 -0.52 10.05
C ARG A 278 16.93 -0.39 11.26
N LYS A 279 17.09 0.84 11.75
CA LYS A 279 17.83 1.19 12.98
C LYS A 279 16.97 2.11 13.84
N ARG A 280 17.34 2.28 15.11
CA ARG A 280 16.82 3.37 15.95
C ARG A 280 17.46 4.70 15.55
N MET A 281 16.79 5.82 15.80
CA MET A 281 17.38 7.13 15.53
C MET A 281 18.63 7.41 16.38
N SER A 282 18.75 6.88 17.61
CA SER A 282 19.95 7.08 18.45
C SER A 282 21.23 6.59 17.78
N GLU A 283 21.21 5.36 17.25
CA GLU A 283 22.37 4.65 16.67
C GLU A 283 23.04 5.38 15.50
N MET A 284 22.33 6.31 14.86
CA MET A 284 22.81 7.09 13.72
C MET A 284 23.48 8.39 14.13
N PHE A 285 22.99 9.07 15.17
CA PHE A 285 23.47 10.40 15.54
C PHE A 285 24.52 10.39 16.66
N GLU A 286 24.54 9.35 17.50
CA GLU A 286 25.69 9.05 18.38
C GLU A 286 26.99 8.95 17.53
N LYS A 287 26.90 8.29 16.37
CA LYS A 287 28.02 8.11 15.43
C LYS A 287 28.40 9.37 14.63
N GLU A 288 27.54 10.40 14.59
CA GLU A 288 27.90 11.70 14.01
C GLU A 288 28.58 12.64 15.01
N GLU A 289 28.35 12.49 16.32
CA GLU A 289 29.06 13.26 17.36
C GLU A 289 30.45 12.66 17.69
N ASP A 290 30.62 11.33 17.60
CA ASP A 290 31.93 10.64 17.75
C ASP A 290 32.83 10.68 16.49
N ALA A 291 32.37 11.28 15.39
CA ALA A 291 33.15 11.38 14.15
C ALA A 291 34.39 12.29 14.34
N PRO A 292 35.64 11.79 14.18
CA PRO A 292 36.82 12.60 14.48
C PRO A 292 36.92 13.86 13.62
N LEU A 293 37.11 15.01 14.29
CA LEU A 293 37.59 16.21 13.61
C LEU A 293 38.94 15.89 12.93
N PRO A 294 39.16 16.28 11.66
CA PRO A 294 40.46 16.12 11.04
C PRO A 294 41.48 16.93 11.85
N ALA A 295 42.50 16.24 12.37
CA ALA A 295 43.48 16.85 13.26
C ALA A 295 44.20 18.00 12.57
N GLU A 296 44.27 19.16 13.22
CA GLU A 296 45.13 20.25 12.77
C GLU A 296 46.59 19.84 12.98
N GLU A 297 47.33 19.59 11.90
CA GLU A 297 48.76 19.33 11.96
C GLU A 297 49.51 20.56 12.50
N THR A 298 49.92 20.49 13.75
CA THR A 298 50.73 21.51 14.44
C THR A 298 52.19 21.48 13.98
N ASN A 299 52.44 21.91 12.74
CA ASN A 299 53.80 22.17 12.27
C ASN A 299 54.33 23.50 12.85
N ALA A 300 55.52 23.44 13.44
CA ALA A 300 56.22 24.60 14.00
C ALA A 300 56.89 25.46 12.91
N GLU A 301 57.21 26.70 13.26
CA GLU A 301 57.77 27.70 12.33
C GLU A 301 59.26 27.46 12.03
N GLU A 302 59.67 27.72 10.79
CA GLU A 302 60.86 28.55 10.53
C GLU A 302 60.73 29.29 9.17
N VAL A 303 61.68 30.19 8.85
CA VAL A 303 61.34 31.50 8.23
C VAL A 303 62.01 31.79 6.87
N GLN A 304 61.40 32.71 6.11
CA GLN A 304 61.89 33.51 4.94
C GLN A 304 61.76 32.92 3.51
N GLY A 305 61.13 33.71 2.62
CA GLY A 305 61.06 33.50 1.16
C GLY A 305 59.96 34.33 0.47
N ASP A 306 60.29 35.12 -0.55
CA ASP A 306 59.44 36.18 -1.11
C ASP A 306 58.25 35.74 -2.00
N ALA A 307 57.09 36.36 -1.73
CA ALA A 307 56.11 36.97 -2.65
C ALA A 307 55.58 36.30 -3.96
N LYS A 308 54.24 36.43 -4.12
CA LYS A 308 53.42 36.45 -5.37
C LYS A 308 53.10 35.11 -6.07
N THR A 309 52.00 34.43 -5.70
CA THR A 309 50.58 34.64 -6.14
C THR A 309 50.17 34.02 -7.48
N ASN A 310 49.41 32.91 -7.44
CA ASN A 310 47.98 32.89 -7.87
C ASN A 310 47.30 31.51 -7.73
N LYS A 311 46.29 31.41 -6.86
CA LYS A 311 45.19 30.42 -6.95
C LYS A 311 43.87 31.11 -6.55
N THR A 312 43.02 31.41 -7.53
CA THR A 312 41.82 32.23 -7.34
C THR A 312 40.59 31.39 -6.98
N LYS A 313 39.85 31.77 -5.93
CA LYS A 313 38.57 31.15 -5.54
C LYS A 313 37.40 31.70 -6.38
N VAL A 314 36.68 30.83 -7.09
CA VAL A 314 35.45 31.12 -7.86
C VAL A 314 34.61 29.83 -7.88
N TRP A 315 33.30 29.76 -7.63
CA TRP A 315 32.33 30.72 -7.04
C TRP A 315 31.04 29.97 -6.64
N GLN A 316 30.48 30.22 -5.43
CA GLN A 316 29.12 29.77 -5.08
C GLN A 316 28.08 30.76 -5.60
N ASN A 317 27.20 30.36 -6.53
CA ASN A 317 26.13 31.25 -7.01
C ASN A 317 24.78 30.98 -6.34
N LYS A 318 24.48 31.72 -5.27
CA LYS A 318 23.09 31.93 -4.82
C LYS A 318 22.40 32.86 -5.81
N ASN A 319 21.13 32.62 -6.15
CA ASN A 319 20.33 33.63 -6.83
C ASN A 319 18.90 33.67 -6.27
N LYS A 320 18.42 34.87 -5.89
CA LYS A 320 17.05 35.06 -5.40
C LYS A 320 16.53 36.50 -5.58
N GLY A 321 16.14 36.81 -6.81
CA GLY A 321 15.05 37.75 -7.11
C GLY A 321 15.37 39.25 -7.10
N ALA A 322 15.04 39.92 -8.21
CA ALA A 322 14.88 41.37 -8.27
C ALA A 322 13.42 41.71 -8.64
N LYS A 323 12.78 42.56 -7.84
CA LYS A 323 11.50 43.21 -8.20
C LYS A 323 11.77 44.60 -8.77
N LYS A 324 11.04 45.00 -9.82
CA LYS A 324 10.76 46.41 -10.15
C LYS A 324 9.25 46.64 -10.14
N ALA A 325 8.80 47.85 -9.80
CA ALA A 325 7.37 48.15 -9.65
C ALA A 325 7.02 49.65 -9.87
N ALA A 326 6.07 49.90 -10.77
CA ALA A 326 5.23 51.11 -10.89
C ALA A 326 4.01 50.71 -11.78
N LYS A 327 2.74 50.83 -11.35
CA LYS A 327 1.89 52.03 -11.16
C LYS A 327 1.55 52.76 -12.49
N SER A 328 0.29 53.14 -12.80
CA SER A 328 -1.02 52.89 -12.15
C SER A 328 -2.23 53.49 -12.94
N LYS A 329 -3.48 53.10 -12.58
CA LYS A 329 -4.79 53.82 -12.75
C LYS A 329 -5.45 53.87 -14.17
N LYS A 330 -6.76 54.15 -14.36
CA LYS A 330 -8.04 53.96 -13.56
C LYS A 330 -9.28 54.58 -14.27
N LYS A 331 -10.37 53.81 -14.54
CA LYS A 331 -11.84 54.14 -14.48
C LYS A 331 -12.65 52.93 -15.04
N LYS A 332 -13.80 52.47 -14.50
CA LYS A 332 -15.19 53.04 -14.36
C LYS A 332 -15.90 53.17 -15.74
N LEU A 333 -17.17 52.76 -15.96
CA LEU A 333 -18.39 52.83 -15.12
C LEU A 333 -19.47 51.72 -15.41
N THR A 334 -20.30 51.40 -14.40
CA THR A 334 -21.79 51.10 -14.32
C THR A 334 -22.62 50.65 -15.55
N LYS A 335 -23.84 50.05 -15.50
CA LYS A 335 -24.94 49.74 -14.52
C LYS A 335 -25.80 48.60 -15.18
N LYS A 336 -26.84 47.92 -14.65
CA LYS A 336 -28.06 48.31 -13.88
C LYS A 336 -28.87 47.04 -13.48
N LYS A 337 -29.86 47.16 -12.57
CA LYS A 337 -30.98 46.19 -12.31
C LYS A 337 -32.31 46.75 -12.91
N PRO A 338 -33.36 45.95 -13.16
CA PRO A 338 -34.47 45.66 -12.20
C PRO A 338 -34.68 44.12 -11.97
N VAL A 339 -35.45 43.53 -11.02
CA VAL A 339 -36.68 43.88 -10.23
C VAL A 339 -37.97 43.59 -11.03
N THR A 340 -39.08 43.03 -10.49
CA THR A 340 -39.52 42.84 -9.07
C THR A 340 -39.55 41.35 -8.61
N GLN A 341 -40.54 40.64 -8.02
CA GLN A 341 -41.95 40.89 -7.58
C GLN A 341 -42.29 40.20 -6.22
N GLN A 342 -43.27 39.28 -6.18
CA GLN A 342 -44.08 38.77 -5.03
C GLN A 342 -44.55 37.31 -5.33
N GLN A 343 -45.29 36.52 -4.53
CA GLN A 343 -46.07 36.76 -3.29
C GLN A 343 -46.17 35.48 -2.41
N ALA A 344 -47.15 35.40 -1.48
CA ALA A 344 -47.24 34.39 -0.40
C ALA A 344 -48.62 33.68 -0.30
N LYS A 345 -48.80 32.84 0.74
CA LYS A 345 -49.93 31.90 1.07
C LYS A 345 -49.82 30.52 0.41
N GLY A 346 -50.36 29.44 1.00
CA GLY A 346 -50.91 29.29 2.36
C GLY A 346 -51.85 28.07 2.53
N ASP A 347 -51.95 27.57 3.78
CA ASP A 347 -52.99 26.68 4.34
C ASP A 347 -53.24 25.24 3.80
N LYS A 348 -53.17 24.27 4.76
CA LYS A 348 -54.13 23.16 5.05
C LYS A 348 -54.52 22.12 3.95
N ALA A 349 -54.84 20.86 4.27
CA ALA A 349 -54.68 20.00 5.47
C ALA A 349 -55.21 18.56 5.18
N LYS A 350 -55.11 17.68 6.20
CA LYS A 350 -55.99 16.51 6.50
C LYS A 350 -55.88 15.20 5.70
N GLN A 351 -55.61 14.14 6.50
CA GLN A 351 -56.29 12.82 6.53
C GLN A 351 -56.02 11.88 5.32
N ALA A 352 -56.09 10.54 5.43
CA ALA A 352 -56.53 9.60 6.48
C ALA A 352 -55.79 8.24 6.24
N ASN A 353 -55.93 7.11 6.96
CA ASN A 353 -56.40 6.68 8.30
C ASN A 353 -56.03 5.15 8.43
N GLY A 354 -56.12 4.54 9.61
CA GLY A 354 -55.87 3.08 9.82
C GLY A 354 -54.43 2.77 10.27
N ASN A 355 -54.11 2.31 11.49
CA ASN A 355 -54.82 1.70 12.63
C ASN A 355 -54.93 0.16 12.61
N VAL A 356 -54.93 -0.44 13.82
CA VAL A 356 -54.92 -1.88 14.16
C VAL A 356 -53.56 -2.57 13.93
N ALA A 357 -52.99 -3.44 14.78
CA ALA A 357 -52.94 -3.68 16.26
C ALA A 357 -52.82 -5.21 16.55
N GLY A 358 -52.26 -5.56 17.72
CA GLY A 358 -51.99 -6.93 18.20
C GLY A 358 -50.47 -7.19 18.31
N ASN A 359 -49.90 -7.67 19.42
CA ASN A 359 -50.14 -8.88 20.24
C ASN A 359 -49.66 -10.18 19.55
N ASP A 360 -48.99 -11.13 20.22
CA ASP A 360 -48.31 -11.15 21.54
C ASP A 360 -47.51 -12.48 21.66
N VAL A 361 -46.85 -12.75 22.80
CA VAL A 361 -46.24 -14.04 23.21
C VAL A 361 -45.01 -14.49 22.35
N ALA A 362 -43.80 -14.83 22.82
CA ALA A 362 -43.15 -15.22 24.09
C ALA A 362 -42.86 -16.73 24.27
N ALA A 363 -41.75 -17.01 24.98
CA ALA A 363 -41.28 -18.32 25.48
C ALA A 363 -40.86 -19.40 24.44
N ALA A 364 -40.12 -20.47 24.80
CA ALA A 364 -38.97 -20.61 25.73
C ALA A 364 -38.43 -22.06 25.66
N SER A 365 -37.11 -22.26 25.90
CA SER A 365 -36.48 -23.56 26.23
C SER A 365 -36.57 -24.65 25.14
N LYS A 366 -35.86 -25.80 25.19
CA LYS A 366 -34.83 -26.31 26.14
C LYS A 366 -33.86 -27.22 25.37
N ALA A 367 -32.72 -27.55 25.98
CA ALA A 367 -31.82 -28.62 25.52
C ALA A 367 -32.39 -30.02 25.86
N GLU A 368 -31.87 -31.06 25.19
CA GLU A 368 -31.22 -32.21 25.83
C GLU A 368 -30.40 -33.01 24.79
N GLU A 369 -29.66 -34.02 25.25
CA GLU A 369 -28.64 -34.79 24.52
C GLU A 369 -29.25 -36.04 23.83
N ASP A 370 -28.52 -36.67 22.91
CA ASP A 370 -28.13 -38.09 23.09
C ASP A 370 -27.00 -38.55 22.15
N ASP A 371 -26.34 -39.65 22.50
CA ASP A 371 -25.20 -40.28 21.82
C ASP A 371 -25.65 -41.41 20.85
N LEU A 372 -24.81 -41.77 19.86
CA LEU A 372 -24.84 -43.09 19.21
C LEU A 372 -23.57 -43.39 18.39
N SER A 373 -22.94 -44.53 18.68
CA SER A 373 -21.69 -45.03 18.12
C SER A 373 -21.84 -45.85 16.82
N ASP A 374 -20.75 -45.97 16.04
CA ASP A 374 -20.25 -47.31 15.67
C ASP A 374 -18.71 -47.32 15.46
N LYS A 375 -18.12 -48.50 15.16
CA LYS A 375 -16.71 -48.84 15.35
C LYS A 375 -15.96 -49.28 14.08
N GLY A 376 -14.64 -49.12 14.15
CA GLY A 376 -13.67 -50.11 13.64
C GLY A 376 -13.23 -49.94 12.17
N SER A 377 -12.07 -50.45 11.77
CA SER A 377 -10.99 -51.07 12.57
C SER A 377 -9.63 -50.93 11.87
N GLU A 378 -8.54 -51.16 12.60
CA GLU A 378 -7.16 -51.05 12.11
C GLU A 378 -6.77 -52.17 11.14
N SER A 379 -5.75 -51.90 10.30
CA SER A 379 -4.60 -52.81 10.15
C SER A 379 -3.47 -52.12 9.37
N ASP A 380 -2.35 -51.86 10.04
CA ASP A 380 -1.04 -51.87 9.38
C ASP A 380 -0.68 -53.32 9.03
N GLU A 381 0.09 -53.53 7.97
CA GLU A 381 1.11 -54.59 7.94
C GLU A 381 2.28 -54.18 7.05
N ALA A 382 3.49 -54.64 7.36
CA ALA A 382 4.70 -54.34 6.60
C ALA A 382 5.67 -55.52 6.58
N GLU A 383 5.98 -56.04 5.38
CA GLU A 383 7.05 -57.02 5.16
C GLU A 383 7.91 -56.67 3.95
N GLY A 384 9.11 -57.27 3.88
CA GLY A 384 10.00 -57.15 2.73
C GLY A 384 11.03 -58.27 2.64
N ASN A 385 11.42 -58.60 1.41
CA ASN A 385 12.60 -59.36 0.99
C ASN A 385 13.02 -58.78 -0.38
N LYS A 386 14.27 -58.48 -0.71
CA LYS A 386 15.57 -59.20 -0.66
C LYS A 386 15.87 -60.06 -1.89
N ASP A 387 17.05 -59.77 -2.46
CA ASP A 387 17.90 -60.60 -3.35
C ASP A 387 17.30 -60.97 -4.73
N SER A 388 18.03 -60.99 -5.85
CA SER A 388 19.48 -60.82 -6.11
C SER A 388 19.74 -60.36 -7.57
N PRO A 389 21.00 -60.11 -8.03
CA PRO A 389 21.30 -59.20 -9.15
C PRO A 389 21.53 -59.85 -10.54
N SER A 390 21.75 -59.01 -11.56
CA SER A 390 22.42 -59.34 -12.82
C SER A 390 23.44 -58.27 -13.21
N GLU A 391 24.71 -58.64 -13.30
CA GLU A 391 25.80 -57.78 -13.78
C GLU A 391 25.82 -57.72 -15.32
N ARG A 392 26.27 -56.60 -15.89
CA ARG A 392 26.84 -56.58 -17.24
C ARG A 392 27.73 -55.36 -17.46
N ASP A 393 29.03 -55.60 -17.60
CA ASP A 393 30.01 -54.59 -18.01
C ASP A 393 29.88 -54.29 -19.51
N GLU A 394 30.12 -53.03 -19.90
CA GLU A 394 31.00 -52.71 -21.02
C GLU A 394 31.83 -51.47 -20.66
N GLU A 395 33.15 -51.57 -20.81
CA GLU A 395 34.15 -50.54 -20.49
C GLU A 395 34.77 -50.05 -21.81
N SER A 396 34.84 -48.72 -22.02
CA SER A 396 35.44 -48.14 -23.24
C SER A 396 35.99 -46.73 -23.00
N ASP A 397 37.26 -46.66 -22.59
CA ASP A 397 38.03 -45.42 -22.53
C ASP A 397 38.06 -44.63 -23.86
N LYS A 398 38.04 -43.30 -23.75
CA LYS A 398 39.04 -42.44 -24.42
C LYS A 398 39.21 -41.09 -23.76
N GLN A 399 40.44 -40.60 -23.82
CA GLN A 399 40.94 -39.38 -23.18
C GLN A 399 40.93 -38.20 -24.17
N SER A 400 41.55 -37.08 -23.78
CA SER A 400 41.70 -35.78 -24.48
C SER A 400 40.40 -34.94 -24.58
N ASP A 401 40.38 -33.65 -24.24
CA ASP A 401 41.45 -32.80 -23.66
C ASP A 401 40.92 -31.91 -22.53
N THR A 402 41.81 -31.57 -21.58
CA THR A 402 41.55 -30.60 -20.52
C THR A 402 42.23 -29.29 -20.89
N GLU A 403 41.55 -28.45 -21.67
CA GLU A 403 41.80 -27.01 -21.59
C GLU A 403 41.21 -26.51 -20.26
N VAL A 404 41.90 -25.59 -19.59
CA VAL A 404 41.50 -25.13 -18.25
C VAL A 404 40.58 -23.92 -18.43
N ASP A 405 39.28 -24.17 -18.35
CA ASP A 405 38.27 -23.11 -18.30
C ASP A 405 38.34 -22.36 -16.96
N GLU A 406 39.27 -21.41 -16.85
CA GLU A 406 39.29 -20.38 -15.78
C GLU A 406 38.07 -19.40 -15.88
N ILE A 407 37.11 -19.68 -16.75
CA ILE A 407 35.83 -18.97 -16.91
C ILE A 407 34.69 -19.73 -16.21
N ALA A 408 34.65 -21.06 -16.30
CA ALA A 408 33.52 -21.87 -15.81
C ALA A 408 33.30 -21.80 -14.28
N GLY A 409 34.34 -21.46 -13.52
CA GLY A 409 34.23 -21.30 -12.05
C GLY A 409 33.47 -20.05 -11.61
N ASP A 410 33.47 -18.97 -12.42
CA ASP A 410 32.71 -17.74 -12.12
C ASP A 410 31.21 -18.01 -12.39
N ASP A 411 30.91 -18.67 -13.52
CA ASP A 411 29.55 -19.10 -13.89
C ASP A 411 28.94 -20.07 -12.86
N GLU A 412 29.72 -21.03 -12.32
CA GLU A 412 29.25 -22.02 -11.32
C GLU A 412 28.99 -21.37 -9.94
N GLU A 413 29.86 -20.46 -9.47
CA GLU A 413 29.60 -19.69 -8.23
C GLU A 413 28.38 -18.75 -8.37
N GLU A 414 28.17 -18.09 -9.53
CA GLU A 414 26.95 -17.31 -9.78
C GLU A 414 25.69 -18.20 -9.84
N TRP A 415 25.76 -19.40 -10.43
CA TRP A 415 24.63 -20.34 -10.48
C TRP A 415 24.26 -20.88 -9.09
N GLU A 416 25.23 -21.21 -8.24
CA GLU A 416 24.97 -21.57 -6.85
C GLU A 416 24.35 -20.40 -6.07
N ALA A 417 24.89 -19.18 -6.22
CA ALA A 417 24.33 -17.99 -5.58
C ALA A 417 22.88 -17.73 -6.02
N LEU A 418 22.58 -17.93 -7.31
CA LEU A 418 21.24 -17.83 -7.87
C LEU A 418 20.29 -18.91 -7.30
N GLN A 419 20.68 -20.18 -7.29
CA GLN A 419 19.89 -21.26 -6.67
C GLN A 419 19.62 -20.99 -5.19
N GLN A 420 20.64 -20.58 -4.43
CA GLN A 420 20.45 -20.24 -3.02
C GLN A 420 19.51 -19.04 -2.85
N SER A 421 19.53 -18.05 -3.75
CA SER A 421 18.57 -16.93 -3.73
C SER A 421 17.14 -17.42 -3.97
N ILE A 422 16.94 -18.34 -4.93
CA ILE A 422 15.64 -18.94 -5.27
C ILE A 422 15.12 -19.78 -4.10
N GLN A 423 15.92 -20.69 -3.54
CA GLN A 423 15.53 -21.51 -2.39
C GLN A 423 15.25 -20.67 -1.13
N ARG A 424 15.99 -19.57 -0.91
CA ARG A 424 15.66 -18.59 0.15
C ARG A 424 14.33 -17.89 -0.14
N ARG A 425 14.05 -17.51 -1.38
CA ARG A 425 12.79 -16.88 -1.82
C ARG A 425 11.59 -17.81 -1.65
N GLU A 426 11.70 -19.08 -2.04
CA GLU A 426 10.64 -20.08 -1.90
C GLU A 426 10.36 -20.43 -0.43
N ARG A 427 11.41 -20.67 0.37
CA ARG A 427 11.25 -20.86 1.82
C ARG A 427 10.59 -19.65 2.48
N ALA A 428 10.96 -18.44 2.06
CA ALA A 428 10.36 -17.18 2.51
C ALA A 428 8.92 -16.91 2.02
N LEU A 429 8.43 -17.66 1.01
CA LEU A 429 7.05 -17.62 0.52
C LEU A 429 6.16 -18.67 1.19
N LEU A 430 6.73 -19.82 1.56
CA LEU A 430 6.04 -20.94 2.21
C LEU A 430 5.95 -20.76 3.74
N GLU A 431 6.98 -20.20 4.38
CA GLU A 431 6.92 -19.88 5.80
C GLU A 431 6.01 -18.66 6.05
N THR A 432 5.00 -18.84 6.92
CA THR A 432 4.19 -17.71 7.42
C THR A 432 5.02 -16.87 8.39
N LYS A 433 5.89 -16.01 7.84
CA LYS A 433 6.79 -15.13 8.59
C LYS A 433 6.02 -14.32 9.65
N SER A 434 6.58 -14.24 10.85
CA SER A 434 5.98 -13.49 11.95
C SER A 434 5.89 -11.99 11.64
N LYS A 435 4.69 -11.42 11.76
CA LYS A 435 4.41 -9.99 11.52
C LYS A 435 4.68 -9.08 12.73
N VAL A 436 5.31 -9.64 13.77
CA VAL A 436 5.82 -8.91 14.94
C VAL A 436 7.18 -8.33 14.59
N THR A 437 7.29 -7.01 14.50
CA THR A 437 8.49 -6.28 14.07
C THR A 437 9.06 -5.47 15.23
N HIS A 438 8.56 -4.25 15.40
CA HIS A 438 8.90 -3.28 16.44
C HIS A 438 7.60 -2.60 16.89
N PRO A 439 7.39 -2.32 18.18
CA PRO A 439 6.19 -1.63 18.66
C PRO A 439 6.22 -0.14 18.26
N VAL A 440 5.13 0.32 17.66
CA VAL A 440 4.91 1.73 17.29
C VAL A 440 4.62 2.55 18.53
N TYR A 441 5.33 3.65 18.71
CA TYR A 441 4.91 4.68 19.66
C TYR A 441 3.64 5.40 19.15
N SER A 442 2.53 5.21 19.85
CA SER A 442 1.32 6.03 19.73
C SER A 442 0.66 6.20 21.10
N LEU A 443 0.16 7.41 21.36
CA LEU A 443 -0.63 7.76 22.55
C LEU A 443 -2.14 7.63 22.33
N TYR A 444 -2.59 7.46 21.09
CA TYR A 444 -4.00 7.60 20.71
C TYR A 444 -4.57 6.37 19.97
N PHE A 445 -3.73 5.48 19.46
CA PHE A 445 -4.21 4.22 18.88
C PHE A 445 -4.60 3.24 20.01
N PRO A 446 -5.75 2.52 19.93
CA PRO A 446 -6.34 1.83 21.07
C PRO A 446 -5.78 0.43 21.35
N GLU A 447 -4.93 -0.11 20.47
CA GLU A 447 -4.38 -1.47 20.52
C GLU A 447 -2.87 -1.42 20.23
N GLU A 448 -2.11 -2.47 20.54
CA GLU A 448 -0.68 -2.51 20.21
C GLU A 448 -0.49 -2.59 18.68
N LYS A 449 0.36 -1.72 18.12
CA LYS A 449 0.64 -1.66 16.68
C LYS A 449 2.11 -1.96 16.40
N GLN A 450 2.36 -2.80 15.41
CA GLN A 450 3.71 -3.13 14.92
C GLN A 450 4.11 -2.21 13.75
N GLU A 451 5.40 -1.87 13.63
CA GLU A 451 5.96 -1.04 12.56
C GLU A 451 5.91 -1.77 11.21
N TRP A 452 5.08 -1.29 10.26
CA TRP A 452 5.05 -1.80 8.89
C TRP A 452 5.23 -0.67 7.86
N TRP A 453 5.57 -1.04 6.63
CA TRP A 453 5.92 -0.09 5.57
C TRP A 453 5.33 -0.50 4.21
N TRP A 454 4.85 0.45 3.43
CA TRP A 454 4.56 0.25 2.01
C TRP A 454 5.76 0.64 1.16
N LEU A 455 6.16 -0.25 0.27
CA LEU A 455 7.25 -0.07 -0.68
C LEU A 455 6.72 -0.23 -2.11
N TYR A 456 6.89 0.78 -2.96
CA TYR A 456 6.34 0.81 -4.33
C TYR A 456 7.13 1.69 -5.28
N ILE A 457 6.98 1.44 -6.58
CA ILE A 457 7.47 2.29 -7.67
C ILE A 457 6.32 3.09 -8.27
N ALA A 458 6.52 4.38 -8.49
CA ALA A 458 5.52 5.24 -9.11
C ALA A 458 6.12 6.29 -10.07
N ASP A 459 5.34 6.67 -11.09
CA ASP A 459 5.56 7.86 -11.90
C ASP A 459 4.86 9.04 -11.21
N ARG A 460 5.65 9.90 -10.57
CA ARG A 460 5.13 11.07 -9.86
C ARG A 460 4.79 12.25 -10.77
N LYS A 461 5.17 12.21 -12.05
CA LYS A 461 4.84 13.23 -13.07
C LYS A 461 3.47 12.93 -13.68
N GLU A 462 3.24 11.71 -14.16
CA GLU A 462 1.94 11.27 -14.70
C GLU A 462 0.92 10.93 -13.60
N GLN A 463 1.39 10.79 -12.36
CA GLN A 463 0.59 10.48 -11.17
C GLN A 463 -0.06 9.10 -11.25
N THR A 464 0.74 8.10 -11.61
CA THR A 464 0.38 6.69 -11.74
C THR A 464 1.31 5.80 -10.92
N LEU A 465 0.76 4.70 -10.41
CA LEU A 465 1.52 3.61 -9.81
C LEU A 465 2.18 2.78 -10.94
N VAL A 466 3.38 2.24 -10.70
CA VAL A 466 4.16 1.45 -11.68
C VAL A 466 4.32 0.00 -11.23
N SER A 467 4.73 -0.26 -9.98
CA SER A 467 4.70 -1.60 -9.37
C SER A 467 3.52 -1.71 -8.41
N MET A 468 3.03 -2.93 -8.14
CA MET A 468 2.17 -3.13 -6.96
C MET A 468 2.95 -2.77 -5.67
N PRO A 469 2.30 -2.24 -4.62
CA PRO A 469 2.97 -1.95 -3.36
C PRO A 469 3.15 -3.24 -2.56
N SER A 470 4.39 -3.54 -2.20
CA SER A 470 4.66 -4.52 -1.15
C SER A 470 4.32 -3.90 0.20
N HIS A 471 3.54 -4.61 1.02
CA HIS A 471 3.30 -4.23 2.42
C HIS A 471 4.24 -5.05 3.29
N VAL A 472 5.36 -4.43 3.65
CA VAL A 472 6.48 -5.02 4.38
C VAL A 472 6.10 -5.11 5.86
N CYS A 473 5.53 -6.25 6.24
CA CYS A 473 5.07 -6.54 7.61
C CYS A 473 6.13 -7.23 8.49
N THR A 474 7.35 -7.41 7.98
CA THR A 474 8.34 -8.37 8.51
C THR A 474 9.71 -7.76 8.84
N LEU A 475 9.90 -6.47 8.54
CA LEU A 475 11.16 -5.76 8.73
C LEU A 475 11.52 -5.58 10.22
N LYS A 476 12.47 -6.39 10.69
CA LYS A 476 13.14 -6.21 11.99
C LYS A 476 14.40 -5.37 11.83
N ASP A 477 15.50 -5.98 11.37
CA ASP A 477 16.81 -5.33 11.26
C ASP A 477 17.19 -5.07 9.80
N THR A 478 17.05 -6.08 8.94
CA THR A 478 17.17 -5.95 7.48
C THR A 478 16.15 -6.87 6.78
N GLU A 479 15.56 -6.41 5.68
CA GLU A 479 14.72 -7.21 4.78
C GLU A 479 14.97 -6.81 3.32
N GLU A 480 14.94 -7.80 2.41
CA GLU A 480 15.10 -7.58 0.97
C GLU A 480 13.78 -7.86 0.25
N VAL A 481 13.37 -6.94 -0.63
CA VAL A 481 12.04 -6.95 -1.27
C VAL A 481 12.18 -6.65 -2.77
N GLU A 482 11.72 -7.59 -3.59
CA GLU A 482 11.64 -7.42 -5.04
C GLU A 482 10.36 -6.66 -5.46
N LEU A 483 10.53 -5.62 -6.27
CA LEU A 483 9.43 -4.91 -6.93
C LEU A 483 9.50 -5.20 -8.43
N LYS A 484 8.50 -5.90 -8.98
CA LYS A 484 8.43 -6.27 -10.40
C LYS A 484 7.39 -5.44 -11.14
N PHE A 485 7.72 -4.99 -12.35
CA PHE A 485 6.82 -4.24 -13.23
C PHE A 485 7.23 -4.39 -14.70
N PRO A 486 6.28 -4.31 -15.66
CA PRO A 486 6.61 -4.35 -17.08
C PRO A 486 7.30 -3.05 -17.53
N ALA A 487 8.38 -3.17 -18.28
CA ALA A 487 9.03 -2.06 -18.95
C ALA A 487 8.07 -1.38 -19.94
N PRO A 488 8.11 -0.04 -20.07
CA PRO A 488 7.34 0.67 -21.08
C PRO A 488 7.53 0.10 -22.50
N SER A 489 6.43 -0.06 -23.25
CA SER A 489 6.43 -0.52 -24.65
C SER A 489 6.99 0.50 -25.65
N LYS A 490 7.76 1.48 -25.17
CA LYS A 490 8.41 2.53 -25.95
C LYS A 490 9.78 2.78 -25.36
N THR A 491 10.74 3.03 -26.22
CA THR A 491 12.14 3.24 -25.86
C THR A 491 12.43 4.66 -25.37
N GLY A 492 13.57 4.79 -24.68
CA GLY A 492 14.05 6.04 -24.09
C GLY A 492 14.06 6.03 -22.56
N ASN A 493 14.32 7.21 -21.98
CA ASN A 493 14.70 7.34 -20.58
C ASN A 493 13.52 7.81 -19.71
N TYR A 494 13.08 6.92 -18.82
CA TYR A 494 12.00 7.14 -17.86
C TYR A 494 12.56 7.53 -16.47
N GLN A 495 11.78 8.31 -15.71
CA GLN A 495 12.13 8.78 -14.37
C GLN A 495 11.01 8.45 -13.39
N TYR A 496 11.18 7.36 -12.66
CA TYR A 496 10.27 6.90 -11.62
C TYR A 496 10.83 7.25 -10.24
N SER A 497 10.16 6.81 -9.18
CA SER A 497 10.68 6.88 -7.83
C SER A 497 10.33 5.60 -7.07
N VAL A 498 11.32 5.00 -6.41
CA VAL A 498 11.09 4.01 -5.36
C VAL A 498 10.69 4.78 -4.11
N ILE A 499 9.54 4.46 -3.54
CA ILE A 499 8.94 5.16 -2.41
C ILE A 499 8.70 4.14 -1.30
N LEU A 500 9.25 4.44 -0.12
CA LEU A 500 8.97 3.74 1.12
C LEU A 500 8.17 4.67 2.03
N ARG A 501 7.03 4.22 2.52
CA ARG A 501 6.10 5.01 3.34
C ARG A 501 5.67 4.19 4.56
N SER A 502 5.83 4.74 5.76
CA SER A 502 5.38 4.06 6.99
C SER A 502 3.86 3.94 7.01
N ASP A 503 3.33 2.87 7.59
CA ASP A 503 1.90 2.73 7.85
C ASP A 503 1.41 3.47 9.11
N SER A 504 2.36 3.81 9.99
CA SER A 504 2.11 4.18 11.38
C SER A 504 2.77 5.50 11.84
N PHE A 505 3.78 6.00 11.13
CA PHE A 505 4.47 7.25 11.46
C PHE A 505 4.39 8.29 10.34
N MET A 506 4.16 9.56 10.71
CA MET A 506 4.15 10.69 9.78
C MET A 506 5.55 11.31 9.65
N GLY A 507 5.97 11.60 8.42
CA GLY A 507 7.21 12.34 8.14
C GLY A 507 8.49 11.48 8.06
N LEU A 508 8.35 10.15 8.01
CA LEU A 508 9.45 9.20 7.79
C LEU A 508 9.43 8.61 6.36
N ASP A 509 8.74 9.24 5.41
CA ASP A 509 8.60 8.73 4.04
C ASP A 509 9.90 8.95 3.24
N HIS A 510 10.49 7.88 2.69
CA HIS A 510 11.68 7.94 1.84
C HIS A 510 11.29 7.88 0.35
N ILE A 511 11.97 8.69 -0.48
CA ILE A 511 11.74 8.74 -1.93
C ILE A 511 13.10 8.79 -2.63
N LYS A 512 13.51 7.68 -3.28
CA LYS A 512 14.72 7.64 -4.12
C LYS A 512 14.32 7.70 -5.60
N PRO A 513 14.97 8.56 -6.43
CA PRO A 513 14.71 8.62 -7.85
C PRO A 513 15.25 7.37 -8.54
N LEU A 514 14.44 6.74 -9.39
CA LEU A 514 14.82 5.60 -10.22
C LEU A 514 14.89 6.08 -11.68
N LYS A 515 16.04 5.91 -12.32
CA LYS A 515 16.16 6.06 -13.76
C LYS A 515 16.00 4.69 -14.41
N LEU A 516 15.26 4.65 -15.51
CA LEU A 516 15.08 3.46 -16.33
C LEU A 516 15.39 3.87 -17.77
N GLU A 517 16.34 3.20 -18.41
CA GLU A 517 16.63 3.41 -19.84
C GLU A 517 16.13 2.17 -20.58
N VAL A 518 15.24 2.37 -21.55
CA VAL A 518 14.54 1.29 -22.24
C VAL A 518 15.04 1.24 -23.68
N HIS A 519 15.66 0.13 -24.06
CA HIS A 519 16.24 -0.13 -25.37
C HIS A 519 15.26 -0.92 -26.26
N GLU A 520 15.50 -0.92 -27.58
CA GLU A 520 14.74 -1.76 -28.49
C GLU A 520 15.13 -3.22 -28.23
N ALA A 521 14.14 -4.11 -28.19
CA ALA A 521 14.42 -5.54 -28.07
C ALA A 521 15.26 -5.98 -29.28
N LYS A 522 16.31 -6.78 -29.04
CA LYS A 522 17.06 -7.44 -30.12
C LYS A 522 16.05 -8.24 -30.95
N ALA A 523 16.03 -8.03 -32.27
CA ALA A 523 15.21 -8.87 -33.14
C ALA A 523 15.72 -10.31 -33.05
N MET A 524 14.86 -11.25 -32.65
CA MET A 524 15.18 -12.68 -32.74
C MET A 524 15.50 -13.00 -34.19
N MET A 525 16.64 -13.65 -34.42
CA MET A 525 16.92 -14.26 -35.71
C MET A 525 16.12 -15.56 -35.76
N ASP A 526 15.21 -15.70 -36.74
CA ASP A 526 14.34 -16.88 -36.94
C ASP A 526 15.12 -18.12 -37.44
N ASN A 527 16.31 -18.36 -36.89
CA ASN A 527 17.23 -19.45 -37.19
C ASN A 527 17.31 -20.44 -36.02
N HIS A 528 16.25 -20.62 -35.23
CA HIS A 528 16.07 -21.90 -34.55
C HIS A 528 15.72 -22.93 -35.64
N PRO A 529 16.44 -24.05 -35.77
CA PRO A 529 15.99 -25.13 -36.65
C PRO A 529 14.60 -25.57 -36.19
N GLN A 530 13.58 -25.31 -37.00
CA GLN A 530 12.26 -25.87 -36.73
C GLN A 530 12.42 -27.39 -36.79
N TRP A 531 11.82 -28.11 -35.84
CA TRP A 531 11.94 -29.56 -35.79
C TRP A 531 11.22 -30.15 -37.02
N ASP A 532 12.00 -30.50 -38.04
CA ASP A 532 11.56 -31.26 -39.20
C ASP A 532 11.19 -32.67 -38.73
N ILE A 533 9.97 -32.81 -38.19
CA ILE A 533 9.34 -34.10 -37.96
C ILE A 533 9.02 -34.66 -39.35
N PRO A 534 9.66 -35.75 -39.80
CA PRO A 534 9.30 -36.36 -41.07
C PRO A 534 7.87 -36.89 -40.98
N GLU A 535 7.03 -36.53 -41.96
CA GLU A 535 5.72 -37.16 -42.15
C GLU A 535 5.96 -38.64 -42.47
N THR A 536 5.89 -39.48 -41.44
CA THR A 536 6.34 -40.86 -41.51
C THR A 536 5.21 -41.74 -42.02
N GLU A 537 5.20 -41.87 -43.34
CA GLU A 537 4.67 -42.99 -44.13
C GLU A 537 3.16 -43.26 -44.09
N GLU A 538 2.56 -43.24 -45.29
CA GLU A 538 1.18 -43.64 -45.55
C GLU A 538 1.07 -45.18 -45.48
N GLU A 539 0.52 -45.73 -44.40
CA GLU A 539 0.08 -47.14 -44.37
C GLU A 539 -1.33 -47.25 -44.99
N GLU A 540 -1.39 -47.65 -46.26
CA GLU A 540 -2.64 -48.06 -46.94
C GLU A 540 -3.11 -49.44 -46.43
N ASP A 541 -4.45 -49.62 -46.43
CA ASP A 541 -5.20 -50.88 -46.31
C ASP A 541 -4.86 -51.87 -45.18
N ASP A 542 -5.84 -52.08 -44.30
CA ASP A 542 -6.52 -53.39 -44.32
C ASP A 542 -8.02 -53.24 -43.97
N GLN A 543 -8.87 -54.03 -44.62
CA GLN A 543 -10.33 -54.01 -44.47
C GLN A 543 -10.80 -55.24 -43.69
N GLU A 544 -11.78 -55.09 -42.78
CA GLU A 544 -12.85 -56.09 -42.60
C GLU A 544 -14.04 -55.57 -41.75
N ASP A 545 -15.20 -55.56 -42.39
CA ASP A 545 -16.58 -55.77 -41.91
C ASP A 545 -17.04 -55.37 -40.48
N SER A 546 -18.06 -54.51 -40.45
CA SER A 546 -19.23 -54.69 -39.58
C SER A 546 -20.49 -54.17 -40.26
N ASP A 547 -21.52 -55.03 -40.36
CA ASP A 547 -22.79 -54.72 -41.05
C ASP A 547 -23.56 -53.54 -40.45
N GLY A 548 -24.34 -52.89 -41.33
CA GLY A 548 -25.11 -51.69 -41.04
C GLY A 548 -26.38 -51.87 -40.21
N ILE A 549 -27.08 -50.74 -40.06
CA ILE A 549 -28.52 -50.64 -39.79
C ILE A 549 -29.05 -49.43 -40.57
N GLU A 550 -30.32 -49.50 -40.96
CA GLU A 550 -30.87 -48.81 -42.14
C GLU A 550 -31.22 -47.32 -41.95
N GLU A 551 -31.40 -46.64 -43.08
CA GLU A 551 -31.92 -45.28 -43.20
C GLU A 551 -33.42 -45.20 -42.83
N SER A 552 -33.87 -44.03 -42.38
CA SER A 552 -35.28 -43.64 -42.44
C SER A 552 -35.43 -42.12 -42.53
N GLU A 553 -35.38 -41.58 -43.74
CA GLU A 553 -36.04 -40.30 -44.07
C GLU A 553 -37.54 -40.56 -44.39
N GLU A 554 -38.29 -39.52 -44.81
CA GLU A 554 -39.78 -39.39 -44.87
C GLU A 554 -40.42 -38.77 -43.61
N ASP A 555 -41.31 -37.75 -43.68
CA ASP A 555 -41.60 -36.83 -44.80
C ASP A 555 -42.27 -35.51 -44.30
N GLU A 556 -42.72 -34.65 -45.23
CA GLU A 556 -43.19 -33.25 -44.98
C GLU A 556 -44.67 -33.06 -44.54
N GLU A 557 -45.06 -31.77 -44.44
CA GLU A 557 -46.41 -31.14 -44.53
C GLU A 557 -47.35 -30.96 -43.30
N ASP A 558 -47.68 -29.67 -43.08
CA ASP A 558 -48.96 -29.00 -42.76
C ASP A 558 -49.96 -29.53 -41.68
N ASN A 559 -50.29 -28.67 -40.71
CA ASN A 559 -51.45 -27.73 -40.77
C ASN A 559 -51.61 -26.84 -39.51
N ASP A 560 -52.27 -25.68 -39.70
CA ASP A 560 -52.86 -24.72 -38.72
C ASP A 560 -52.06 -24.22 -37.48
#